data_AF-A0A7Y8CZR7-F1
#
_entry.id   AF-A0A7Y8CZR7-F1
#
_cell.length_a   1.000
_cell.length_b   1.000
_cell.length_c   1.000
_cell.angle_alpha   90.00
_cell.angle_beta   90.00
_cell.angle_gamma   90.00
#
_symmetry.space_group_name_H-M   'P 1'
#
loop_
_entity.id
_entity.type
_entity.pdbx_description
1 polymer ?
#
loop_
_entity_poly.entity_id
_entity_poly.type
_entity_poly.pdbx_seq_one_letter_code
_entity_poly.pdbx_strand_id
1 'polypeptide(L)'
;IQVQMAIEENIITDVRFEGSGCTISMSSASMMTDAILGKSIEDALMLADEFSGVVQGEEAEHKHELGDAMMLSGVSKFPARIKCATLSWKALEKALEADGT
;
A
#
# COMPACT_ATOMS: atom_id res chain seq x y z
N ILE A 1 -6.60 1.50 -10.89
CA ILE A 1 -5.23 1.81 -10.42
C ILE A 1 -4.34 0.73 -10.97
N GLN A 2 -3.29 1.12 -11.67
CA GLN A 2 -2.20 0.27 -12.12
C GLN A 2 -0.96 0.70 -11.34
N VAL A 3 -0.25 -0.26 -10.77
CA VAL A 3 1.00 -0.03 -10.03
C VAL A 3 2.11 -0.66 -10.84
N GLN A 4 3.22 0.07 -10.99
CA GLN A 4 4.43 -0.37 -11.67
C GLN A 4 5.60 -0.14 -10.72
N MET A 5 6.55 -1.06 -10.69
CA MET A 5 7.73 -0.95 -9.85
C MET A 5 8.96 -1.51 -10.55
N ALA A 6 10.12 -1.00 -10.17
CA ALA A 6 11.41 -1.57 -10.51
C ALA A 6 11.98 -2.25 -9.27
N ILE A 7 12.51 -3.47 -9.45
CA ILE A 7 13.06 -4.28 -8.38
C ILE A 7 14.48 -4.68 -8.76
N GLU A 8 15.44 -4.40 -7.87
CA GLU A 8 16.84 -4.80 -8.01
C GLU A 8 17.26 -5.49 -6.71
N GLU A 9 17.85 -6.68 -6.82
CA GLU A 9 18.34 -7.44 -5.65
C GLU A 9 17.31 -7.57 -4.51
N ASN A 10 16.03 -7.81 -4.84
CA ASN A 10 14.90 -7.93 -3.91
C ASN A 10 14.49 -6.61 -3.21
N ILE A 11 14.98 -5.46 -3.70
CA ILE A 11 14.67 -4.12 -3.19
C ILE A 11 13.88 -3.33 -4.24
N ILE A 12 12.83 -2.65 -3.82
CA ILE A 12 12.01 -1.77 -4.66
C ILE A 12 12.74 -0.45 -4.88
N THR A 13 13.23 -0.19 -6.10
CA THR A 13 14.07 0.98 -6.42
C THR A 13 13.32 2.14 -7.04
N ASP A 14 12.19 1.87 -7.71
CA ASP A 14 11.24 2.88 -8.20
C ASP A 14 9.83 2.30 -8.10
N VAL A 15 8.84 3.16 -7.84
CA VAL A 15 7.43 2.76 -7.83
C VAL A 15 6.57 3.92 -8.33
N ARG A 16 5.63 3.59 -9.22
CA ARG A 16 4.70 4.54 -9.81
C ARG A 16 3.31 3.95 -9.86
N PHE A 17 2.32 4.82 -9.84
CA PHE A 17 0.94 4.41 -10.05
C PHE A 17 0.27 5.32 -11.08
N GLU A 18 -0.68 4.74 -11.81
CA GLU A 18 -1.58 5.46 -12.70
C GLU A 18 -3.01 5.01 -12.45
N GLY A 19 -3.96 5.91 -12.62
CA GLY A 19 -5.37 5.55 -12.65
C GLY A 19 -6.29 6.72 -12.32
N SER A 20 -7.57 6.39 -12.26
CA SER A 20 -8.62 7.29 -11.82
C SER A 20 -9.45 6.63 -10.73
N GLY A 21 -9.90 7.42 -9.77
CA GLY A 21 -10.67 6.95 -8.63
C GLY A 21 -11.04 8.09 -7.69
N CYS A 22 -11.68 7.74 -6.58
CA CYS A 22 -11.99 8.71 -5.53
C CYS A 22 -10.71 9.23 -4.87
N THR A 23 -10.79 10.38 -4.19
CA THR A 23 -9.65 10.99 -3.49
C THR A 23 -8.94 10.01 -2.56
N ILE A 24 -9.68 9.22 -1.77
CA ILE A 24 -9.08 8.22 -0.86
C ILE A 24 -8.22 7.20 -1.62
N SER A 25 -8.69 6.71 -2.76
CA SER A 25 -7.93 5.71 -3.52
C SER A 25 -6.69 6.29 -4.20
N MET A 26 -6.73 7.57 -4.62
CA MET A 26 -5.56 8.23 -5.20
C MET A 26 -4.54 8.60 -4.11
N SER A 27 -5.01 9.13 -2.97
CA SER A 27 -4.16 9.43 -1.82
C SER A 27 -3.52 8.16 -1.25
N SER A 28 -4.28 7.07 -1.09
CA SER A 28 -3.73 5.79 -0.62
C SER A 28 -2.66 5.24 -1.57
N ALA A 29 -2.84 5.38 -2.88
CA ALA A 29 -1.83 4.97 -3.84
C ALA A 29 -0.54 5.79 -3.70
N SER A 30 -0.65 7.11 -3.57
CA SER A 30 0.51 7.99 -3.34
C SER A 30 1.23 7.71 -2.03
N MET A 31 0.50 7.51 -0.94
CA MET A 31 1.09 7.20 0.36
C MET A 31 1.76 5.82 0.36
N MET A 32 1.17 4.85 -0.35
CA MET A 32 1.74 3.51 -0.53
C MET A 32 3.07 3.56 -1.27
N THR A 33 3.18 4.35 -2.34
CA THR A 33 4.45 4.47 -3.08
C THR A 33 5.57 4.99 -2.20
N ASP A 34 5.28 5.97 -1.34
CA ASP A 34 6.27 6.52 -0.42
C ASP A 34 6.66 5.51 0.68
N ALA A 35 5.71 4.71 1.17
CA ALA A 35 5.94 3.73 2.24
C ALA A 35 6.84 2.56 1.81
N ILE A 36 6.73 2.12 0.54
CA ILE A 36 7.44 0.92 0.07
C ILE A 36 8.74 1.21 -0.69
N LEU A 37 8.99 2.46 -1.06
CA LEU A 37 10.20 2.81 -1.82
C LEU A 37 11.46 2.52 -0.99
N GLY A 38 12.40 1.79 -1.58
CA GLY A 38 13.64 1.37 -0.92
C GLY A 38 13.48 0.20 0.06
N LYS A 39 12.28 -0.40 0.15
CA LYS A 39 12.01 -1.57 0.99
C LYS A 39 12.23 -2.88 0.23
N SER A 40 12.43 -3.95 0.97
CA SER A 40 12.42 -5.29 0.39
C SER A 40 11.01 -5.72 -0.01
N ILE A 41 10.89 -6.73 -0.87
CA ILE A 41 9.57 -7.31 -1.23
C ILE A 41 8.84 -7.81 0.02
N GLU A 42 9.56 -8.45 0.95
CA GLU A 42 8.99 -8.98 2.18
C GLU A 42 8.45 -7.88 3.08
N ASP A 43 9.21 -6.80 3.25
CA ASP A 43 8.76 -5.63 4.02
C ASP A 43 7.54 -4.96 3.37
N ALA A 44 7.54 -4.83 2.04
CA ALA A 44 6.41 -4.22 1.32
C ALA A 44 5.12 -5.02 1.48
N LEU A 45 5.20 -6.36 1.45
CA LEU A 45 4.05 -7.25 1.70
C LEU A 45 3.59 -7.19 3.17
N MET A 46 4.53 -7.13 4.11
CA MET A 46 4.22 -6.95 5.53
C MET A 46 3.48 -5.62 5.78
N LEU A 47 3.94 -4.52 5.18
CA LEU A 47 3.27 -3.22 5.28
C LEU A 47 1.89 -3.22 4.61
N ALA A 48 1.70 -3.97 3.52
CA ALA A 48 0.39 -4.11 2.89
C ALA A 48 -0.63 -4.81 3.80
N ASP A 49 -0.20 -5.87 4.49
CA ASP A 49 -1.02 -6.59 5.47
C ASP A 49 -1.34 -5.70 6.68
N GLU A 50 -0.33 -5.04 7.25
CA GLU A 50 -0.55 -4.10 8.37
C GLU A 50 -1.50 -2.96 7.99
N PHE A 51 -1.32 -2.36 6.82
CA PHE A 51 -2.22 -1.30 6.36
C PHE A 51 -3.66 -1.82 6.21
N SER A 52 -3.83 -3.04 5.72
CA SER A 52 -5.13 -3.71 5.64
C SER A 52 -5.79 -3.88 7.02
N GLY A 53 -5.02 -4.26 8.04
CA GLY A 53 -5.48 -4.31 9.43
C GLY A 53 -5.87 -2.91 9.95
N VAL A 54 -5.02 -1.90 9.74
CA VAL A 54 -5.25 -0.52 10.20
C VAL A 54 -6.56 0.05 9.69
N VAL A 55 -6.87 -0.13 8.40
CA VAL A 55 -8.15 0.36 7.83
C VAL A 55 -9.35 -0.49 8.23
N GLN A 56 -9.15 -1.61 8.92
CA GLN A 56 -10.18 -2.42 9.58
C GLN A 56 -10.28 -2.16 11.08
N GLY A 57 -9.43 -1.29 11.63
CA GLY A 57 -9.44 -0.86 13.03
C GLY A 57 -8.44 -1.58 13.92
N GLU A 58 -7.48 -2.29 13.34
CA GLU A 58 -6.37 -2.92 14.06
C GLU A 58 -5.23 -1.93 14.28
N GLU A 59 -4.36 -2.25 15.24
CA GLU A 59 -3.17 -1.46 15.54
C GLU A 59 -1.99 -2.03 14.74
N ALA A 60 -1.35 -1.20 13.90
CA ALA A 60 -0.09 -1.58 13.24
C ALA A 60 1.07 -1.63 14.23
N GLU A 61 1.95 -2.62 14.07
CA GLU A 61 3.21 -2.70 14.82
C GLU A 61 4.23 -1.72 14.24
N HIS A 62 4.29 -1.59 12.91
CA HIS A 62 5.26 -0.77 12.19
C HIS A 62 4.68 0.56 11.69
N LYS A 63 3.96 1.28 12.57
CA LYS A 63 3.31 2.57 12.23
C LYS A 63 4.24 3.61 11.59
N HIS A 64 5.51 3.62 12.01
CA HIS A 64 6.49 4.56 11.47
C HIS A 64 6.82 4.26 10.00
N GLU A 65 6.85 2.97 9.64
CA GLU A 65 7.14 2.52 8.28
C GLU A 65 5.97 2.77 7.33
N LEU A 66 4.73 2.66 7.83
CA LEU A 66 3.53 3.04 7.09
C LEU A 66 3.46 4.55 6.77
N GLY A 67 4.22 5.39 7.49
CA GLY A 67 4.30 6.82 7.23
C GLY A 67 2.94 7.51 7.13
N ASP A 68 2.75 8.30 6.06
CA ASP A 68 1.52 9.06 5.82
C ASP A 68 0.30 8.16 5.55
N ALA A 69 0.48 6.88 5.20
CA ALA A 69 -0.63 5.95 5.04
C ALA A 69 -1.45 5.80 6.34
N MET A 70 -0.82 5.99 7.51
CA MET A 70 -1.50 5.99 8.81
C MET A 70 -2.59 7.06 8.94
N MET A 71 -2.54 8.13 8.14
CA MET A 71 -3.61 9.13 8.09
C MET A 71 -4.95 8.53 7.64
N LEU A 72 -4.92 7.39 6.94
CA LEU A 72 -6.12 6.67 6.50
C LEU A 72 -6.68 5.69 7.55
N SER A 73 -6.08 5.56 8.74
CA SER A 73 -6.61 4.74 9.85
C SER A 73 -8.07 5.06 10.21
N GLY A 74 -8.49 6.33 10.06
CA GLY A 74 -9.88 6.76 10.28
C GLY A 74 -10.90 6.16 9.30
N VAL A 75 -10.45 5.59 8.17
CA VAL A 75 -11.31 4.89 7.19
C VAL A 75 -11.99 3.68 7.80
N SER A 76 -11.44 3.09 8.86
CA SER A 76 -12.06 1.99 9.65
C SER A 76 -13.49 2.30 10.11
N LYS A 77 -13.82 3.58 10.32
CA LYS A 77 -15.17 4.03 10.70
C LYS A 77 -16.16 4.07 9.53
N PHE A 78 -15.69 3.83 8.30
CA PHE A 78 -16.46 3.95 7.06
C PHE A 78 -16.29 2.69 6.19
N PRO A 79 -16.99 1.58 6.47
CA PRO A 79 -16.80 0.31 5.77
C PRO A 79 -16.88 0.39 4.23
N ALA A 80 -17.75 1.27 3.71
CA ALA A 80 -17.88 1.51 2.27
C ALA A 80 -16.62 2.10 1.61
N ARG A 81 -15.70 2.69 2.39
CA ARG A 81 -14.46 3.32 1.92
C ARG A 81 -13.21 2.47 2.13
N ILE A 82 -13.30 1.35 2.87
CA ILE A 82 -12.17 0.43 3.09
C ILE A 82 -11.59 -0.03 1.75
N LYS A 83 -12.46 -0.47 0.82
CA LYS A 83 -12.03 -0.90 -0.52
C LYS A 83 -11.31 0.21 -1.30
N CYS A 84 -11.67 1.48 -1.08
CA CYS A 84 -10.96 2.59 -1.71
C CYS A 84 -9.54 2.74 -1.15
N ALA A 85 -9.37 2.58 0.17
CA ALA A 85 -8.07 2.67 0.82
C ALA A 85 -7.17 1.49 0.45
N THR A 86 -7.68 0.25 0.41
CA THR A 86 -6.85 -0.94 0.15
C THR A 86 -6.57 -1.20 -1.33
N LEU A 87 -7.17 -0.46 -2.27
CA LEU A 87 -7.14 -0.83 -3.69
C LEU A 87 -5.71 -0.87 -4.27
N SER A 88 -4.90 0.12 -3.94
CA SER A 88 -3.51 0.23 -4.40
C SER A 88 -2.60 -0.84 -3.78
N TRP A 89 -2.76 -1.10 -2.49
CA TRP A 89 -2.04 -2.15 -1.75
C TRP A 89 -2.33 -3.55 -2.29
N LYS A 90 -3.58 -3.85 -2.64
CA LYS A 90 -3.93 -5.11 -3.31
C LYS A 90 -3.39 -5.23 -4.73
N ALA A 91 -3.15 -4.10 -5.40
CA ALA A 91 -2.51 -4.11 -6.71
C ALA A 91 -1.00 -4.35 -6.58
N LEU A 92 -0.37 -3.79 -5.54
CA LEU A 92 1.03 -4.07 -5.15
C LEU A 92 1.23 -5.56 -4.86
N GLU A 93 0.43 -6.16 -3.97
CA GLU A 93 0.50 -7.58 -3.62
C GLU A 93 0.49 -8.47 -4.88
N LYS A 94 -0.48 -8.23 -5.77
CA LYS A 94 -0.60 -8.97 -7.04
C LYS A 94 0.58 -8.77 -7.98
N ALA A 95 1.18 -7.57 -8.00
CA ALA A 95 2.34 -7.31 -8.84
C ALA A 95 3.56 -8.09 -8.33
N LEU A 96 3.77 -8.08 -7.01
CA LEU A 96 4.87 -8.81 -6.35
C LEU A 96 4.70 -10.33 -6.43
N GLU A 97 3.48 -10.84 -6.36
CA GLU A 97 3.20 -12.27 -6.60
C GLU A 97 3.46 -12.68 -8.05
N ALA A 98 3.21 -11.80 -9.02
CA ALA A 98 3.38 -12.08 -10.44
C ALA A 98 4.85 -12.05 -10.88
N ASP A 99 5.65 -11.14 -10.32
CA ASP A 99 7.10 -11.03 -10.62
C ASP A 99 7.96 -12.03 -9.79
N GLY A 100 7.36 -12.71 -8.81
CA GLY A 100 8.00 -13.74 -7.97
C GLY A 100 8.02 -15.17 -8.55
N THR A 101 7.65 -15.37 -9.82
CA THR A 101 7.66 -16.65 -10.57
C THR A 101 8.22 -16.50 -11.96
#